data_AF-A0A6J2Y319-F1
#
_entry.id   AF-A0A6J2Y319-F1
#
_cell.length_a   1.000
_cell.length_b   1.000
_cell.length_c   1.000
_cell.angle_alpha   90.00
_cell.angle_beta   90.00
_cell.angle_gamma   90.00
#
_symmetry.space_group_name_H-M   'P 1'
#
loop_
_entity.id
_entity.type
_entity.pdbx_description
1 polymer ?
#
loop_
_entity_poly.entity_id
_entity_poly.type
_entity_poly.pdbx_seq_one_letter_code
_entity_poly.pdbx_strand_id
1 'polypeptide(L)'
;MPATAPPGPSTEAPPKKRVKDTKNCGLLKCFSALVDRKQVNLELDVLILMLKKELHIKVDSLDPQLSAILPYILVFYIKNWPGWQRSVEYYSGKMAFKVWYEKFYKFITIKLNETINIHYKEAKEGIDKTKSEEVKKNYLLKKITCKNTQTDYSAPKVLSPFSIKITAKPVLLNTLVFTDNQAGDIVLKQHSILEWDKNVVDSITLQQIITWPHVGVHMYSPVLAFSRRNLHEFTRHISFVGTSLPTTYSSFIEEIKIINQGVPRTCYTVDYLKALSKEFMDAIGHIYKKPAVKEAFQTVIDELLADVAEINVLKGNKATIASNTSVLFNIGRNTYFRNKKLSRGTPSRDDISFTEVIMPKMETSLVNVSQIDTFREYIEKLKKFDGPKPNLPDHHLPSITFSCSYCKENFEHGGALAKHLKEEHKMEQAVLCTTCKESYPVFQLTRNRWGHKCRAKN
;
A
#
# COMPACT_ATOMS: atom_id res chain seq x y z
N MET A 1 71.97 -44.14 16.28
CA MET A 1 70.66 -43.62 16.73
C MET A 1 70.79 -42.12 16.93
N PRO A 2 69.86 -41.22 16.52
CA PRO A 2 68.59 -41.37 15.80
C PRO A 2 68.61 -40.74 14.38
N ALA A 3 67.94 -41.32 13.39
CA ALA A 3 66.62 -40.93 12.84
C ALA A 3 66.61 -39.61 12.05
N THR A 4 66.75 -39.75 10.73
CA THR A 4 66.49 -38.76 9.67
C THR A 4 65.00 -38.46 9.55
N ALA A 5 64.63 -37.17 9.62
CA ALA A 5 63.31 -36.67 9.26
C ALA A 5 63.26 -36.28 7.76
N PRO A 6 62.18 -36.59 7.03
CA PRO A 6 62.05 -36.24 5.60
C PRO A 6 61.59 -34.78 5.40
N PRO A 7 61.92 -34.15 4.26
CA PRO A 7 61.51 -32.79 3.93
C PRO A 7 60.01 -32.71 3.62
N GLY A 8 59.39 -31.62 4.06
CA GLY A 8 57.95 -31.36 3.91
C GLY A 8 57.52 -31.14 2.45
N PRO A 9 56.22 -31.34 2.15
CA PRO A 9 55.70 -31.26 0.79
C PRO A 9 55.68 -29.82 0.26
N SER A 10 56.22 -29.66 -0.94
CA SER A 10 56.18 -28.48 -1.78
C SER A 10 54.73 -28.09 -2.11
N THR A 11 54.38 -26.83 -1.86
CA THR A 11 53.14 -26.21 -2.34
C THR A 11 53.29 -25.86 -3.82
N GLU A 12 53.10 -26.84 -4.70
CA GLU A 12 52.86 -26.58 -6.12
C GLU A 12 51.35 -26.37 -6.35
N ALA A 13 50.99 -25.14 -6.73
CA ALA A 13 49.64 -24.82 -7.18
C ALA A 13 49.32 -25.58 -8.49
N PRO A 14 48.13 -26.20 -8.63
CA PRO A 14 47.82 -26.97 -9.83
C PRO A 14 47.70 -26.05 -11.06
N PRO A 15 48.10 -26.53 -12.25
CA PRO A 15 48.20 -25.70 -13.43
C PRO A 15 46.78 -25.31 -13.91
N LYS A 16 46.54 -24.01 -14.03
CA LYS A 16 45.36 -23.46 -14.70
C LYS A 16 45.36 -23.94 -16.16
N LYS A 17 44.60 -24.99 -16.46
CA LYS A 17 44.26 -25.37 -17.83
C LYS A 17 43.53 -24.20 -18.48
N ARG A 18 44.26 -23.47 -19.34
CA ARG A 18 43.71 -22.46 -20.25
C ARG A 18 42.73 -23.15 -21.19
N VAL A 19 41.45 -22.96 -20.96
CA VAL A 19 40.41 -23.19 -21.96
C VAL A 19 40.57 -22.11 -23.02
N LYS A 20 41.19 -22.48 -24.14
CA LYS A 20 41.20 -21.71 -25.39
C LYS A 20 39.81 -21.81 -26.02
N ASP A 21 39.01 -20.76 -25.85
CA ASP A 21 38.07 -20.20 -26.84
C ASP A 21 37.24 -19.08 -26.20
N THR A 22 37.75 -17.85 -26.21
CA THR A 22 37.00 -16.65 -25.78
C THR A 22 37.34 -15.46 -26.66
N LYS A 23 37.06 -15.56 -27.97
CA LYS A 23 36.92 -14.37 -28.82
C LYS A 23 35.47 -13.89 -28.73
N ASN A 24 35.30 -12.77 -28.01
CA ASN A 24 34.08 -11.96 -27.81
C ASN A 24 33.05 -12.44 -26.78
N CYS A 25 33.37 -12.28 -25.49
CA CYS A 25 32.35 -12.19 -24.44
C CYS A 25 32.62 -10.94 -23.59
N GLY A 26 32.26 -9.78 -24.13
CA GLY A 26 32.45 -8.47 -23.50
C GLY A 26 31.68 -8.35 -22.19
N LEU A 27 30.47 -8.90 -22.11
CA LEU A 27 29.69 -8.91 -20.86
C LEU A 27 30.35 -9.76 -19.78
N LEU A 28 30.91 -10.92 -20.14
CA LEU A 28 31.64 -11.77 -19.21
C LEU A 28 32.90 -11.09 -18.68
N LYS A 29 33.63 -10.36 -19.54
CA LYS A 29 34.79 -9.55 -19.11
C LYS A 29 34.37 -8.44 -18.15
N CYS A 30 33.30 -7.72 -18.47
CA CYS A 30 32.74 -6.68 -17.59
C CYS A 30 32.32 -7.27 -16.24
N PHE A 31 31.65 -8.43 -16.26
CA PHE A 31 31.23 -9.14 -15.06
C PHE A 31 32.42 -9.58 -14.21
N SER A 32 33.42 -10.25 -14.79
CA SER A 32 34.63 -10.67 -14.08
C SER A 32 35.34 -9.49 -13.43
N ALA A 33 35.47 -8.37 -14.14
CA ALA A 33 36.11 -7.20 -13.59
C ALA A 33 35.28 -6.51 -12.49
N LEU A 34 33.95 -6.48 -12.64
CA LEU A 34 33.04 -5.98 -11.61
C LEU A 34 33.16 -6.79 -10.32
N VAL A 35 33.22 -8.12 -10.43
CA VAL A 35 33.41 -9.06 -9.31
C VAL A 35 34.78 -8.87 -8.65
N ASP A 36 35.83 -8.75 -9.46
CA ASP A 36 37.21 -8.60 -9.02
C ASP A 36 37.56 -7.15 -8.60
N ARG A 37 36.60 -6.21 -8.71
CA ARG A 37 36.80 -4.76 -8.51
C ARG A 37 37.94 -4.17 -9.35
N LYS A 38 38.10 -4.67 -10.58
CA LYS A 38 39.09 -4.21 -11.55
C LYS A 38 38.48 -3.15 -12.48
N GLN A 39 39.31 -2.26 -12.98
CA GLN A 39 38.91 -1.33 -14.03
C GLN A 39 38.84 -2.04 -15.39
N VAL A 40 37.85 -1.66 -16.20
CA VAL A 40 37.71 -2.08 -17.60
C VAL A 40 37.54 -0.85 -18.45
N ASN A 41 38.36 -0.74 -19.49
CA ASN A 41 38.21 0.27 -20.52
C ASN A 41 37.35 -0.32 -21.64
N LEU A 42 36.25 0.36 -21.96
CA LEU A 42 35.30 -0.06 -22.99
C LEU A 42 35.18 1.05 -24.02
N GLU A 43 35.52 0.73 -25.26
CA GLU A 43 35.26 1.61 -26.40
C GLU A 43 33.79 1.55 -26.81
N LEU A 44 33.30 2.61 -27.43
CA LEU A 44 31.90 2.71 -27.85
C LEU A 44 31.50 1.59 -28.82
N ASP A 45 32.38 1.25 -29.75
CA ASP A 45 32.16 0.17 -30.74
C ASP A 45 32.02 -1.20 -30.07
N VAL A 46 32.77 -1.44 -28.99
CA VAL A 46 32.68 -2.67 -28.20
C VAL A 46 31.33 -2.76 -27.50
N LEU A 47 30.84 -1.66 -26.94
CA LEU A 47 29.51 -1.60 -26.31
C LEU A 47 28.38 -1.83 -27.32
N ILE A 48 28.49 -1.25 -28.52
CA ILE A 48 27.52 -1.47 -29.61
C ILE A 48 27.53 -2.95 -30.04
N LEU A 49 28.71 -3.56 -30.15
CA LEU A 49 28.84 -4.99 -30.45
C LEU A 49 28.22 -5.87 -29.36
N MET A 50 28.39 -5.53 -28.08
CA MET A 50 27.75 -6.25 -26.97
C MET A 50 26.22 -6.17 -27.06
N LEU A 51 25.67 -4.99 -27.34
CA LEU A 51 24.22 -4.79 -27.53
C LEU A 51 23.68 -5.66 -28.67
N LYS A 52 24.37 -5.69 -29.82
CA LYS A 52 23.92 -6.44 -31.01
C LYS A 52 24.13 -7.95 -30.90
N LYS A 53 25.31 -8.39 -30.49
CA LYS A 53 25.75 -9.79 -30.58
C LYS A 53 25.51 -10.60 -29.32
N GLU A 54 25.62 -9.99 -28.14
CA GLU A 54 25.48 -10.68 -26.86
C GLU A 54 24.07 -10.49 -26.27
N LEU A 55 23.50 -9.29 -26.38
CA LEU A 55 22.17 -8.98 -25.83
C LEU A 55 21.05 -9.05 -26.88
N HIS A 56 21.41 -9.32 -28.14
CA HIS A 56 20.49 -9.47 -29.27
C HIS A 56 19.52 -8.29 -29.48
N ILE A 57 19.95 -7.07 -29.16
CA ILE A 57 19.18 -5.84 -29.37
C ILE A 57 19.35 -5.38 -30.82
N LYS A 58 18.23 -5.16 -31.52
CA LYS A 58 18.19 -4.63 -32.89
C LYS A 58 18.42 -3.11 -32.89
N VAL A 59 19.63 -2.67 -32.52
CA VAL A 59 19.98 -1.24 -32.36
C VAL A 59 19.68 -0.43 -33.62
N ASP A 60 19.89 -0.99 -34.81
CA ASP A 60 19.67 -0.31 -36.09
C ASP A 60 18.18 -0.04 -36.40
N SER A 61 17.27 -0.68 -35.67
CA SER A 61 15.82 -0.49 -35.81
C SER A 61 15.20 0.45 -34.77
N LEU A 62 16.01 0.94 -33.83
CA LEU A 62 15.58 1.84 -32.76
C LEU A 62 15.61 3.31 -33.22
N ASP A 63 14.94 4.15 -32.44
CA ASP A 63 14.99 5.60 -32.59
C ASP A 63 16.46 6.11 -32.53
N PRO A 64 16.90 7.01 -33.43
CA PRO A 64 18.30 7.43 -33.51
C PRO A 64 18.87 8.01 -32.20
N GLN A 65 18.06 8.74 -31.43
CA GLN A 65 18.50 9.29 -30.15
C GLN A 65 18.66 8.18 -29.11
N LEU A 66 17.75 7.21 -29.08
CA LEU A 66 17.87 6.02 -28.23
C LEU A 66 19.12 5.22 -28.58
N SER A 67 19.37 4.99 -29.87
CA SER A 67 20.55 4.25 -30.35
C SER A 67 21.87 4.91 -29.92
N ALA A 68 21.93 6.25 -29.90
CA ALA A 68 23.12 6.99 -29.48
C ALA A 68 23.39 6.87 -27.97
N ILE A 69 22.35 6.84 -27.13
CA ILE A 69 22.51 6.81 -25.67
C ILE A 69 22.57 5.40 -25.08
N LEU A 70 22.07 4.38 -25.79
CA LEU A 70 21.95 3.01 -25.30
C LEU A 70 23.28 2.37 -24.82
N PRO A 71 24.45 2.62 -25.45
CA PRO A 71 25.73 2.15 -24.92
C PRO A 71 26.06 2.68 -23.52
N TYR A 72 25.74 3.94 -23.23
CA TYR A 72 25.96 4.54 -21.92
C TYR A 72 24.98 4.00 -20.88
N ILE A 73 23.74 3.72 -21.28
CA ILE A 73 22.73 3.06 -20.45
C ILE A 73 23.18 1.64 -20.07
N LEU A 74 23.79 0.90 -21.00
CA LEU A 74 24.39 -0.41 -20.72
C LEU A 74 25.48 -0.29 -19.65
N VAL A 75 26.42 0.65 -19.77
CA VAL A 75 27.47 0.89 -18.76
C VAL A 75 26.87 1.24 -17.40
N PHE A 76 25.84 2.09 -17.38
CA PHE A 76 25.12 2.46 -16.16
C PHE A 76 24.56 1.22 -15.45
N TYR A 77 23.89 0.32 -16.17
CA TYR A 77 23.34 -0.89 -15.56
C TYR A 77 24.41 -1.89 -15.13
N ILE A 78 25.50 -2.04 -15.89
CA ILE A 78 26.63 -2.87 -15.47
C ILE A 78 27.17 -2.39 -14.12
N LYS A 79 27.40 -1.07 -13.98
CA LYS A 79 27.94 -0.47 -12.75
C LYS A 79 26.98 -0.58 -11.56
N ASN A 80 25.68 -0.47 -11.81
CA ASN A 80 24.64 -0.44 -10.77
C ASN A 80 23.97 -1.81 -10.53
N TRP A 81 24.57 -2.90 -11.00
CA TRP A 81 24.01 -4.24 -10.76
C TRP A 81 24.08 -4.60 -9.27
N PRO A 82 22.97 -4.80 -8.55
CA PRO A 82 22.99 -5.01 -7.09
C PRO A 82 23.59 -6.36 -6.65
N GLY A 83 23.83 -7.27 -7.59
CA GLY A 83 24.32 -8.62 -7.29
C GLY A 83 25.71 -8.68 -6.66
N TRP A 84 26.48 -7.58 -6.67
CA TRP A 84 27.74 -7.48 -5.94
C TRP A 84 27.59 -7.70 -4.42
N GLN A 85 26.39 -7.48 -3.86
CA GLN A 85 26.12 -7.72 -2.44
C GLN A 85 26.30 -9.20 -2.03
N ARG A 86 26.25 -10.12 -2.99
CA ARG A 86 26.45 -11.57 -2.77
C ARG A 86 27.89 -12.02 -2.97
N SER A 87 28.85 -11.10 -3.04
CA SER A 87 30.28 -11.43 -3.22
C SER A 87 30.80 -12.38 -2.15
N VAL A 88 30.32 -12.25 -0.90
CA VAL A 88 30.69 -13.13 0.22
C VAL A 88 30.33 -14.59 -0.05
N GLU A 89 29.18 -14.84 -0.68
CA GLU A 89 28.72 -16.20 -1.04
C GLU A 89 29.56 -16.81 -2.17
N TYR A 90 30.01 -15.98 -3.11
CA TYR A 90 30.93 -16.39 -4.16
C TYR A 90 32.31 -16.75 -3.59
N TYR A 91 32.92 -15.87 -2.79
CA TYR A 91 34.23 -16.13 -2.20
C TYR A 91 34.24 -17.29 -1.19
N SER A 92 33.09 -17.59 -0.57
CA SER A 92 32.92 -18.76 0.32
C SER A 92 32.59 -20.07 -0.42
N GLY A 93 32.52 -20.07 -1.75
CA GLY A 93 32.25 -21.26 -2.56
C GLY A 93 30.78 -21.71 -2.57
N LYS A 94 29.87 -20.97 -1.94
CA LYS A 94 28.43 -21.25 -1.89
C LYS A 94 27.70 -20.92 -3.19
N MET A 95 28.35 -20.19 -4.10
CA MET A 95 27.77 -19.80 -5.39
C MET A 95 28.73 -20.07 -6.55
N ALA A 96 28.25 -20.81 -7.55
CA ALA A 96 29.00 -21.04 -8.78
C ALA A 96 29.06 -19.77 -9.66
N PHE A 97 30.24 -19.49 -10.21
CA PHE A 97 30.48 -18.33 -11.09
C PHE A 97 29.48 -18.25 -12.27
N LYS A 98 29.17 -19.40 -12.88
CA LYS A 98 28.22 -19.50 -14.00
C LYS A 98 26.81 -19.04 -13.61
N VAL A 99 26.30 -19.51 -12.47
CA VAL A 99 24.97 -19.13 -11.95
C VAL A 99 24.92 -17.64 -11.63
N TRP A 100 26.02 -17.09 -11.11
CA TRP A 100 26.10 -15.67 -10.79
C TRP A 100 26.15 -14.78 -12.05
N TYR A 101 26.91 -15.22 -13.06
CA TYR A 101 26.95 -14.58 -14.38
C TYR A 101 25.58 -14.61 -15.07
N GLU A 102 24.86 -15.73 -15.00
CA GLU A 102 23.50 -15.83 -15.56
C GLU A 102 22.54 -14.82 -14.91
N LYS A 103 22.64 -14.59 -13.59
CA LYS A 103 21.85 -13.56 -12.89
C LYS A 103 22.22 -12.15 -13.33
N PHE A 104 23.51 -11.87 -13.51
CA PHE A 104 23.99 -10.60 -14.07
C PHE A 104 23.46 -10.37 -15.48
N TYR A 105 23.60 -11.38 -16.36
CA TYR A 105 23.14 -11.33 -17.74
C TYR A 105 21.62 -11.08 -17.83
N LYS A 106 20.83 -11.82 -17.03
CA LYS A 106 19.38 -11.62 -16.92
C LYS A 106 19.04 -10.18 -16.50
N PHE A 107 19.72 -9.65 -15.49
CA PHE A 107 19.50 -8.28 -15.02
C PHE A 107 19.73 -7.23 -16.12
N ILE A 108 20.87 -7.30 -16.82
CA ILE A 108 21.20 -6.37 -17.90
C ILE A 108 20.17 -6.43 -19.02
N THR A 109 19.79 -7.65 -19.43
CA THR A 109 18.80 -7.88 -20.48
C THR A 109 17.44 -7.27 -20.12
N ILE A 110 16.95 -7.51 -18.90
CA ILE A 110 15.67 -6.98 -18.43
C ILE A 110 15.70 -5.44 -18.38
N LYS A 111 16.76 -4.85 -17.83
CA LYS A 111 16.84 -3.40 -17.64
C LYS A 111 16.96 -2.62 -18.94
N LEU A 112 17.68 -3.15 -19.92
CA LEU A 112 17.74 -2.55 -21.25
C LEU A 112 16.39 -2.64 -21.97
N ASN A 113 15.73 -3.80 -21.92
CA ASN A 113 14.40 -3.95 -22.51
C ASN A 113 13.35 -3.05 -21.85
N GLU A 114 13.38 -2.90 -20.52
CA GLU A 114 12.52 -1.97 -19.78
C GLU A 114 12.76 -0.52 -20.23
N THR A 115 14.02 -0.11 -20.36
CA THR A 115 14.39 1.24 -20.79
C THR A 115 13.92 1.54 -22.20
N ILE A 116 14.17 0.63 -23.14
CA ILE A 116 13.79 0.77 -24.55
C ILE A 116 12.26 0.85 -24.71
N ASN A 117 11.53 -0.04 -24.03
CA ASN A 117 10.10 -0.22 -24.30
C ASN A 117 9.18 0.65 -23.44
N ILE A 118 9.64 1.09 -22.26
CA ILE A 118 8.83 1.85 -21.30
C ILE A 118 9.41 3.24 -21.12
N HIS A 119 10.57 3.36 -20.46
CA HIS A 119 11.08 4.65 -20.01
C HIS A 119 11.38 5.62 -21.15
N TYR A 120 11.95 5.12 -22.26
CA TYR A 120 12.22 5.96 -23.42
C TYR A 120 10.93 6.46 -24.09
N LYS A 121 9.90 5.61 -24.20
CA LYS A 121 8.61 6.00 -24.75
C LYS A 121 7.91 7.04 -23.89
N GLU A 122 7.89 6.84 -22.57
CA GLU A 122 7.32 7.80 -21.62
C GLU A 122 8.05 9.15 -21.66
N ALA A 123 9.39 9.14 -21.74
CA ALA A 123 10.19 10.36 -21.86
C ALA A 123 9.89 11.10 -23.17
N LYS A 124 9.80 10.38 -24.29
CA LYS A 124 9.47 10.94 -25.60
C LYS A 124 8.07 11.53 -25.64
N GLU A 125 7.07 10.83 -25.12
CA GLU A 125 5.69 11.34 -25.00
C GLU A 125 5.61 12.59 -24.09
N GLY A 126 6.44 12.67 -23.05
CA GLY A 126 6.56 13.84 -22.18
C GLY A 126 7.19 15.04 -22.91
N ILE A 127 8.16 14.80 -23.80
CA ILE A 127 8.82 15.82 -24.61
C ILE A 127 7.89 16.33 -25.73
N ASP A 128 7.09 15.46 -26.36
CA ASP A 128 6.13 15.87 -27.39
C ASP A 128 4.95 16.68 -26.80
N LYS A 129 4.52 16.37 -25.57
CA LYS A 129 3.50 17.14 -24.85
C LYS A 129 3.99 18.51 -24.33
N THR A 130 5.30 18.74 -24.28
CA THR A 130 5.91 19.97 -23.74
C THR A 130 6.24 21.04 -24.80
N LYS A 131 5.78 20.88 -26.05
CA LYS A 131 5.77 21.96 -27.05
C LYS A 131 4.68 23.03 -26.81
N SER A 132 3.87 22.91 -25.74
CA SER A 132 3.00 23.98 -25.24
C SER A 132 3.57 24.55 -23.92
N GLU A 133 4.04 25.79 -23.98
CA GLU A 133 4.95 26.45 -23.02
C GLU A 133 4.31 26.95 -21.70
N GLU A 134 3.16 26.46 -21.26
CA GLU A 134 2.57 26.88 -19.96
C GLU A 134 2.57 25.81 -18.86
N VAL A 135 3.00 24.58 -19.15
CA VAL A 135 2.84 23.45 -18.21
C VAL A 135 4.10 23.18 -17.37
N LYS A 136 5.21 23.91 -17.59
CA LYS A 136 6.50 23.67 -16.90
C LYS A 136 6.45 23.84 -15.38
N LYS A 137 5.49 24.59 -14.82
CA LYS A 137 5.29 24.69 -13.37
C LYS A 137 4.31 23.65 -12.80
N ASN A 138 3.44 23.09 -13.64
CA ASN A 138 2.38 22.17 -13.22
C ASN A 138 2.73 20.69 -13.44
N TYR A 139 3.68 20.33 -14.33
CA TYR A 139 3.99 18.93 -14.61
C TYR A 139 4.82 18.24 -13.51
N LEU A 140 5.71 18.98 -12.83
CA LEU A 140 6.48 18.43 -11.70
C LEU A 140 5.62 18.27 -10.43
N LEU A 141 4.55 19.06 -10.28
CA LEU A 141 3.61 18.97 -9.15
C LEU A 141 2.43 18.01 -9.40
N LYS A 142 2.02 17.77 -10.67
CA LYS A 142 0.88 16.90 -11.00
C LYS A 142 1.14 15.40 -10.89
N LYS A 143 2.36 14.98 -10.54
CA LYS A 143 2.63 13.57 -10.17
C LYS A 143 2.14 13.21 -8.75
N ILE A 144 1.30 14.04 -8.14
CA ILE A 144 0.62 13.75 -6.86
C ILE A 144 -0.84 13.32 -7.05
N THR A 145 -1.37 13.21 -8.27
CA THR A 145 -2.78 12.79 -8.42
C THR A 145 -3.01 11.89 -9.64
N CYS A 146 -2.34 10.74 -9.67
CA CYS A 146 -2.77 9.64 -10.53
C CYS A 146 -3.82 8.81 -9.80
N LYS A 147 -5.06 8.89 -10.30
CA LYS A 147 -6.13 7.92 -10.06
C LYS A 147 -5.57 6.53 -10.44
N ASN A 148 -5.27 5.70 -9.45
CA ASN A 148 -5.35 4.23 -9.38
C ASN A 148 -4.52 3.75 -8.18
N THR A 149 -4.92 2.61 -7.61
CA THR A 149 -4.47 2.04 -6.34
C THR A 149 -2.95 2.11 -6.09
N GLN A 150 -2.57 3.14 -5.33
CA GLN A 150 -1.46 3.27 -4.38
C GLN A 150 -0.19 2.42 -4.65
N THR A 151 0.86 3.05 -5.18
CA THR A 151 2.28 2.62 -5.01
C THR A 151 3.32 3.76 -5.13
N ASP A 152 2.94 5.04 -5.04
CA ASP A 152 3.93 6.12 -4.95
C ASP A 152 4.25 6.41 -3.47
N TYR A 153 5.11 5.57 -2.89
CA TYR A 153 5.68 5.80 -1.56
C TYR A 153 6.81 6.83 -1.67
N SER A 154 6.56 8.05 -1.17
CA SER A 154 7.52 9.16 -1.20
C SER A 154 8.53 9.14 -0.04
N ALA A 155 8.35 8.23 0.92
CA ALA A 155 9.27 8.07 2.03
C ALA A 155 10.53 7.30 1.57
N PRO A 156 11.65 7.42 2.32
CA PRO A 156 12.90 6.75 1.98
C PRO A 156 12.65 5.27 1.75
N LYS A 157 13.13 4.73 0.62
CA LYS A 157 13.04 3.30 0.33
C LYS A 157 14.03 2.53 1.22
N VAL A 158 13.68 2.35 2.49
CA VAL A 158 14.56 1.76 3.53
C VAL A 158 15.01 0.34 3.18
N LEU A 159 14.16 -0.43 2.48
CA LEU A 159 14.40 -1.85 2.21
C LEU A 159 14.70 -2.22 0.75
N SER A 160 14.22 -1.48 -0.25
CA SER A 160 14.44 -1.82 -1.67
C SER A 160 14.32 -0.61 -2.60
N PRO A 161 15.26 -0.37 -3.53
CA PRO A 161 15.20 0.76 -4.45
C PRO A 161 14.10 0.62 -5.53
N PHE A 162 13.51 -0.56 -5.70
CA PHE A 162 12.53 -0.85 -6.74
C PHE A 162 11.09 -0.82 -6.19
N SER A 163 10.14 -0.39 -7.03
CA SER A 163 8.71 -0.44 -6.73
C SER A 163 8.04 -1.40 -7.71
N ILE A 164 7.16 -2.28 -7.22
CA ILE A 164 6.38 -3.19 -8.06
C ILE A 164 4.95 -2.65 -8.14
N LYS A 165 4.52 -2.29 -9.34
CA LYS A 165 3.14 -1.84 -9.60
C LYS A 165 2.33 -3.01 -10.13
N ILE A 166 1.28 -3.39 -9.41
CA ILE A 166 0.36 -4.45 -9.82
C ILE A 166 -1.02 -3.83 -10.01
N THR A 167 -1.59 -4.01 -11.20
CA THR A 167 -2.94 -3.55 -11.53
C THR A 167 -3.79 -4.76 -11.86
N ALA A 168 -4.81 -5.02 -11.05
CA ALA A 168 -5.73 -6.12 -11.23
C ALA A 168 -7.07 -5.81 -10.54
N LYS A 169 -8.06 -6.68 -10.75
CA LYS A 169 -9.32 -6.61 -10.00
C LYS A 169 -9.04 -6.72 -8.49
N PRO A 170 -9.84 -6.04 -7.64
CA PRO A 170 -9.66 -6.04 -6.18
C PRO A 170 -9.47 -7.43 -5.56
N VAL A 171 -10.33 -8.37 -5.97
CA VAL A 171 -10.30 -9.77 -5.54
C VAL A 171 -8.95 -10.44 -5.76
N LEU A 172 -8.27 -10.10 -6.85
CA LEU A 172 -6.99 -10.69 -7.21
C LEU A 172 -5.89 -10.12 -6.31
N LEU A 173 -5.88 -8.80 -6.10
CA LEU A 173 -4.90 -8.11 -5.26
C LEU A 173 -4.88 -8.67 -3.82
N ASN A 174 -6.04 -9.03 -3.26
CA ASN A 174 -6.14 -9.62 -1.93
C ASN A 174 -5.56 -11.04 -1.84
N THR A 175 -5.49 -11.77 -2.95
CA THR A 175 -5.07 -13.18 -3.04
C THR A 175 -3.67 -13.38 -3.61
N LEU A 176 -2.96 -12.28 -3.92
CA LEU A 176 -1.58 -12.33 -4.39
C LEU A 176 -0.60 -12.77 -3.30
N VAL A 177 0.33 -13.63 -3.70
CA VAL A 177 1.45 -14.11 -2.89
C VAL A 177 2.72 -14.11 -3.73
N PHE A 178 3.84 -13.71 -3.13
CA PHE A 178 5.16 -13.85 -3.73
C PHE A 178 5.85 -15.09 -3.18
N THR A 179 6.51 -15.83 -4.06
CA THR A 179 7.29 -17.03 -3.73
C THR A 179 8.51 -17.09 -4.63
N ASP A 180 9.51 -17.86 -4.25
CA ASP A 180 10.67 -18.19 -5.08
C ASP A 180 10.44 -19.49 -5.88
N ASN A 181 11.06 -19.58 -7.06
CA ASN A 181 11.17 -20.84 -7.79
C ASN A 181 12.53 -21.53 -7.51
N GLN A 182 12.71 -22.76 -8.00
CA GLN A 182 13.98 -23.50 -7.84
C GLN A 182 15.19 -22.80 -8.50
N ALA A 183 14.96 -21.88 -9.44
CA ALA A 183 15.99 -21.07 -10.08
C ALA A 183 16.34 -19.79 -9.28
N GLY A 184 15.65 -19.53 -8.17
CA GLY A 184 15.82 -18.33 -7.33
C GLY A 184 15.21 -17.07 -7.91
N ASP A 185 14.27 -17.18 -8.86
CA ASP A 185 13.47 -16.05 -9.35
C ASP A 185 12.25 -15.83 -8.43
N ILE A 186 11.84 -14.58 -8.28
CA ILE A 186 10.61 -14.22 -7.56
C ILE A 186 9.42 -14.40 -8.50
N VAL A 187 8.47 -15.24 -8.12
CA VAL A 187 7.24 -15.52 -8.86
C VAL A 187 6.03 -15.01 -8.09
N LEU A 188 5.15 -14.32 -8.81
CA LEU A 188 3.83 -13.93 -8.31
C LEU A 188 2.84 -15.06 -8.55
N LYS A 189 2.13 -15.49 -7.52
CA LYS A 189 1.06 -16.49 -7.60
C LYS A 189 -0.21 -15.97 -6.95
N GLN A 190 -1.34 -16.57 -7.33
CA GLN A 190 -2.61 -16.40 -6.65
C GLN A 190 -2.84 -17.60 -5.74
N HIS A 191 -3.16 -17.35 -4.47
CA HIS A 191 -3.57 -18.39 -3.53
C HIS A 191 -5.10 -18.56 -3.53
N SER A 192 -5.56 -19.71 -3.05
CA SER A 192 -6.97 -19.97 -2.76
C SER A 192 -7.56 -18.84 -1.92
N ILE A 193 -8.73 -18.40 -2.35
CA ILE A 193 -9.54 -17.36 -1.69
C ILE A 193 -9.97 -17.85 -0.32
N LEU A 194 -9.84 -16.98 0.69
CA LEU A 194 -10.57 -17.16 1.95
C LEU A 194 -12.01 -16.73 1.72
N GLU A 195 -12.92 -17.70 1.67
CA GLU A 195 -14.34 -17.41 1.68
C GLU A 195 -14.74 -16.82 3.02
N TRP A 196 -15.78 -16.00 3.01
CA TRP A 196 -16.35 -15.57 4.27
C TRP A 196 -16.99 -16.78 4.94
N ASP A 197 -16.60 -17.09 6.18
CA ASP A 197 -17.33 -18.07 6.99
C ASP A 197 -18.79 -17.60 7.09
N LYS A 198 -19.71 -18.43 6.57
CA LYS A 198 -21.14 -18.09 6.50
C LYS A 198 -21.69 -17.67 7.86
N ASN A 199 -21.25 -18.32 8.94
CA ASN A 199 -21.68 -18.02 10.30
C ASN A 199 -21.18 -16.65 10.79
N VAL A 200 -20.03 -16.20 10.29
CA VAL A 200 -19.44 -14.88 10.60
C VAL A 200 -20.07 -13.78 9.73
N VAL A 201 -20.44 -14.07 8.48
CA VAL A 201 -21.06 -13.07 7.57
C VAL A 201 -22.41 -12.64 8.09
N ASP A 202 -23.25 -13.61 8.43
CA ASP A 202 -24.64 -13.36 8.80
C ASP A 202 -24.74 -12.65 10.16
N SER A 203 -23.62 -12.58 10.90
CA SER A 203 -23.50 -11.92 12.20
C SER A 203 -22.70 -10.61 12.17
N ILE A 204 -22.17 -10.17 11.03
CA ILE A 204 -21.41 -8.90 10.95
C ILE A 204 -22.37 -7.72 11.07
N THR A 205 -22.12 -6.89 12.09
CA THR A 205 -22.95 -5.72 12.38
C THR A 205 -22.60 -4.55 11.48
N LEU A 206 -23.51 -3.58 11.37
CA LEU A 206 -23.24 -2.33 10.66
C LEU A 206 -22.01 -1.60 11.22
N GLN A 207 -21.83 -1.61 12.55
CA GLN A 207 -20.69 -1.00 13.22
C GLN A 207 -19.36 -1.59 12.74
N GLN A 208 -19.30 -2.91 12.56
CA GLN A 208 -18.13 -3.58 12.01
C GLN A 208 -17.90 -3.23 10.53
N ILE A 209 -18.98 -3.12 9.73
CA ILE A 209 -18.89 -2.75 8.30
C ILE A 209 -18.34 -1.33 8.14
N ILE A 210 -18.85 -0.35 8.88
CA ILE A 210 -18.42 1.05 8.75
C ILE A 210 -17.02 1.31 9.31
N THR A 211 -16.45 0.34 10.00
CA THR A 211 -15.08 0.33 10.53
C THR A 211 -14.18 -0.63 9.74
N TRP A 212 -14.72 -1.27 8.69
CA TRP A 212 -13.98 -2.16 7.81
C TRP A 212 -13.03 -1.35 6.92
N PRO A 213 -11.84 -1.90 6.54
CA PRO A 213 -10.93 -1.21 5.64
C PRO A 213 -11.64 -0.78 4.36
N HIS A 214 -11.23 0.37 3.84
CA HIS A 214 -11.74 0.95 2.61
C HIS A 214 -13.23 1.35 2.61
N VAL A 215 -13.95 1.25 3.73
CA VAL A 215 -15.34 1.72 3.81
C VAL A 215 -15.39 3.19 4.18
N GLY A 216 -16.24 3.95 3.50
CA GLY A 216 -16.60 5.32 3.87
C GLY A 216 -18.10 5.44 4.13
N VAL A 217 -18.47 6.34 5.03
CA VAL A 217 -19.86 6.69 5.33
C VAL A 217 -19.99 8.20 5.30
N HIS A 218 -21.05 8.69 4.68
CA HIS A 218 -21.45 10.07 4.71
C HIS A 218 -22.87 10.17 5.26
N MET A 219 -23.05 10.95 6.33
CA MET A 219 -24.37 11.31 6.84
C MET A 219 -24.64 12.76 6.49
N TYR A 220 -25.78 13.01 5.87
CA TYR A 220 -26.19 14.34 5.45
C TYR A 220 -27.55 14.69 6.05
N SER A 221 -27.65 15.94 6.51
CA SER A 221 -28.88 16.69 6.71
C SER A 221 -28.52 18.18 6.64
N PRO A 222 -29.48 19.09 6.44
CA PRO A 222 -29.22 20.54 6.46
C PRO A 222 -28.57 21.04 7.76
N VAL A 223 -28.84 20.38 8.89
CA VAL A 223 -28.43 20.84 10.24
C VAL A 223 -27.26 20.07 10.84
N LEU A 224 -26.99 18.86 10.34
CA LEU A 224 -25.88 18.01 10.77
C LEU A 224 -25.37 17.20 9.57
N ALA A 225 -24.10 17.41 9.22
CA ALA A 225 -23.45 16.67 8.15
C ALA A 225 -22.02 16.28 8.55
N PHE A 226 -21.67 15.02 8.29
CA PHE A 226 -20.34 14.50 8.57
C PHE A 226 -19.99 13.31 7.68
N SER A 227 -18.72 12.93 7.68
CA SER A 227 -18.27 11.70 7.03
C SER A 227 -17.18 11.01 7.83
N ARG A 228 -17.15 9.67 7.72
CA ARG A 228 -16.11 8.80 8.25
C ARG A 228 -15.52 7.99 7.11
N ARG A 229 -14.21 7.98 6.93
CA ARG A 229 -13.55 7.23 5.84
C ARG A 229 -12.40 6.41 6.40
N ASN A 230 -12.45 5.10 6.22
CA ASN A 230 -11.36 4.19 6.56
C ASN A 230 -10.26 4.33 5.49
N LEU A 231 -9.22 5.08 5.81
CA LEU A 231 -8.08 5.39 4.93
C LEU A 231 -6.82 4.65 5.39
N HIS A 232 -6.96 3.38 5.75
CA HIS A 232 -5.87 2.56 6.25
C HIS A 232 -4.64 2.67 5.35
N GLU A 233 -3.48 2.85 5.96
CA GLU A 233 -2.22 2.84 5.25
C GLU A 233 -1.73 1.40 5.15
N PHE A 234 -1.41 0.98 3.93
CA PHE A 234 -0.84 -0.32 3.63
C PHE A 234 0.56 -0.11 3.08
N THR A 235 1.57 -0.46 3.88
CA THR A 235 2.96 -0.52 3.40
C THR A 235 3.29 -1.97 3.08
N ARG A 236 3.75 -2.23 1.87
CA ARG A 236 4.01 -3.58 1.36
C ARG A 236 5.47 -3.71 0.98
N HIS A 237 6.10 -4.80 1.40
CA HIS A 237 7.49 -5.09 1.11
C HIS A 237 7.65 -6.56 0.73
N ILE A 238 8.57 -6.81 -0.19
CA ILE A 238 9.14 -8.14 -0.38
C ILE A 238 10.45 -8.16 0.39
N SER A 239 10.58 -9.08 1.32
CA SER A 239 11.78 -9.22 2.15
C SER A 239 12.10 -10.68 2.39
N PHE A 240 13.30 -10.96 2.89
CA PHE A 240 13.65 -12.31 3.35
C PHE A 240 13.00 -12.61 4.70
N VAL A 241 12.75 -13.89 4.98
CA VAL A 241 12.19 -14.33 6.27
C VAL A 241 13.11 -13.90 7.42
N GLY A 242 12.52 -13.28 8.44
CA GLY A 242 13.24 -12.77 9.61
C GLY A 242 13.84 -11.37 9.44
N THR A 243 13.62 -10.71 8.30
CA THR A 243 13.93 -9.28 8.15
C THR A 243 13.12 -8.50 9.19
N SER A 244 13.79 -7.67 10.00
CA SER A 244 13.13 -6.80 10.95
C SER A 244 12.21 -5.82 10.23
N LEU A 245 10.96 -5.74 10.64
CA LEU A 245 10.05 -4.76 10.08
C LEU A 245 10.52 -3.35 10.44
N PRO A 246 10.49 -2.39 9.50
CA PRO A 246 10.75 -1.00 9.82
C PRO A 246 9.80 -0.57 10.93
N THR A 247 10.34 0.04 11.98
CA THR A 247 9.51 0.66 13.02
C THR A 247 8.85 1.88 12.40
N THR A 248 7.59 1.76 11.99
CA THR A 248 6.82 2.91 11.52
C THR A 248 6.38 3.72 12.74
N TYR A 249 7.13 4.77 13.06
CA TYR A 249 6.64 5.82 13.95
C TYR A 249 5.65 6.68 13.16
N SER A 250 4.36 6.60 13.48
CA SER A 250 3.38 7.59 13.06
C SER A 250 2.82 8.32 14.27
N SER A 251 2.54 9.59 14.10
CA SER A 251 1.78 10.34 15.09
C SER A 251 0.35 9.80 15.13
N PHE A 252 -0.25 9.78 16.33
CA PHE A 252 -1.65 9.35 16.47
C PHE A 252 -2.59 10.20 15.60
N ILE A 253 -2.42 11.52 15.61
CA ILE A 253 -3.06 12.44 14.65
C ILE A 253 -2.02 12.75 13.58
N GLU A 254 -2.36 12.48 12.33
CA GLU A 254 -1.46 12.66 11.19
C GLU A 254 -1.76 13.97 10.47
N GLU A 255 -3.05 14.28 10.30
CA GLU A 255 -3.46 15.41 9.48
C GLU A 255 -4.74 16.06 10.04
N ILE A 256 -4.78 17.39 10.02
CA ILE A 256 -5.97 18.18 10.32
C ILE A 256 -6.18 19.16 9.16
N LYS A 257 -7.36 19.11 8.53
CA LYS A 257 -7.73 19.99 7.41
C LYS A 257 -8.95 20.83 7.77
N ILE A 258 -8.93 22.06 7.29
CA ILE A 258 -10.14 22.87 7.15
C ILE A 258 -10.78 22.48 5.82
N ILE A 259 -12.05 22.08 5.84
CA ILE A 259 -12.72 21.54 4.64
C ILE A 259 -12.98 22.66 3.62
N ASN A 260 -13.43 23.82 4.09
CA ASN A 260 -13.68 25.02 3.29
C ASN A 260 -13.12 26.25 4.00
N GLN A 261 -12.12 26.92 3.40
CA GLN A 261 -11.45 28.07 4.02
C GLN A 261 -12.38 29.28 4.24
N GLY A 262 -13.49 29.39 3.49
CA GLY A 262 -14.43 30.51 3.60
C GLY A 262 -15.52 30.36 4.66
N VAL A 263 -15.59 29.22 5.36
CA VAL A 263 -16.66 28.93 6.34
C VAL A 263 -16.11 28.98 7.77
N PRO A 264 -16.74 29.73 8.69
CA PRO A 264 -16.28 29.79 10.08
C PRO A 264 -16.41 28.43 10.77
N ARG A 265 -15.58 28.21 11.79
CA ARG A 265 -15.53 26.96 12.57
C ARG A 265 -16.07 27.20 13.96
N THR A 266 -16.96 26.33 14.41
CA THR A 266 -17.48 26.33 15.78
C THR A 266 -17.03 25.05 16.46
N CYS A 267 -16.54 25.15 17.69
CA CYS A 267 -16.07 24.00 18.47
C CYS A 267 -17.21 23.40 19.29
N TYR A 268 -17.35 22.08 19.24
CA TYR A 268 -18.38 21.34 19.96
C TYR A 268 -17.75 20.29 20.86
N THR A 269 -18.30 20.13 22.06
CA THR A 269 -17.95 19.02 22.95
C THR A 269 -18.69 17.75 22.52
N VAL A 270 -18.11 16.58 22.79
CA VAL A 270 -18.79 15.30 22.58
C VAL A 270 -20.12 15.23 23.33
N ASP A 271 -20.20 15.78 24.54
CA ASP A 271 -21.43 15.79 25.34
C ASP A 271 -22.54 16.62 24.66
N TYR A 272 -22.17 17.76 24.08
CA TYR A 272 -23.11 18.59 23.33
C TYR A 272 -23.60 17.87 22.07
N LEU A 273 -22.70 17.25 21.31
CA LEU A 273 -23.07 16.47 20.13
C LEU A 273 -23.96 15.26 20.48
N LYS A 274 -23.71 14.60 21.61
CA LYS A 274 -24.56 13.52 22.16
C LYS A 274 -25.98 14.01 22.47
N ALA A 275 -26.10 15.20 23.08
CA ALA A 275 -27.41 15.78 23.37
C ALA A 275 -28.17 16.10 22.08
N LEU A 276 -27.52 16.75 21.12
CA LEU A 276 -28.09 17.04 19.79
C LEU A 276 -28.50 15.77 19.05
N SER A 277 -27.68 14.73 19.07
CA SER A 277 -28.01 13.48 18.39
C SER A 277 -29.25 12.81 18.96
N LYS A 278 -29.50 12.94 20.27
CA LYS A 278 -30.69 12.37 20.89
C LYS A 278 -31.96 13.05 20.35
N GLU A 279 -31.99 14.39 20.32
CA GLU A 279 -33.11 15.15 19.74
C GLU A 279 -33.31 14.81 18.24
N PHE A 280 -32.20 14.64 17.50
CA PHE A 280 -32.23 14.25 16.09
C PHE A 280 -32.81 12.84 15.88
N MET A 281 -32.41 11.88 16.71
CA MET A 281 -32.84 10.49 16.60
C MET A 281 -34.34 10.31 16.87
N ASP A 282 -34.92 11.12 17.75
CA ASP A 282 -36.37 11.14 17.97
C ASP A 282 -37.12 11.54 16.68
N ALA A 283 -36.60 12.52 15.94
CA ALA A 283 -37.17 12.97 14.66
C ALA A 283 -36.97 11.94 13.53
N ILE A 284 -35.78 11.33 13.43
CA ILE A 284 -35.53 10.18 12.53
C ILE A 284 -36.53 9.07 12.80
N GLY A 285 -36.86 8.86 14.08
CA GLY A 285 -37.86 7.90 14.53
C GLY A 285 -39.25 8.09 13.92
N HIS A 286 -39.64 9.33 13.68
CA HIS A 286 -40.92 9.72 13.08
C HIS A 286 -40.96 9.44 11.57
N ILE A 287 -39.90 9.80 10.85
CA ILE A 287 -39.83 9.69 9.37
C ILE A 287 -39.59 8.24 8.94
N TYR A 288 -38.64 7.56 9.57
CA TYR A 288 -38.18 6.25 9.15
C TYR A 288 -38.77 5.17 10.04
N LYS A 289 -39.97 4.69 9.70
CA LYS A 289 -40.66 3.62 10.45
C LYS A 289 -39.91 2.28 10.50
N LYS A 290 -39.00 2.00 9.54
CA LYS A 290 -38.23 0.75 9.50
C LYS A 290 -37.13 0.75 10.58
N PRO A 291 -37.11 -0.23 11.51
CA PRO A 291 -36.11 -0.27 12.60
C PRO A 291 -34.66 -0.24 12.11
N ALA A 292 -34.34 -0.98 11.06
CA ALA A 292 -32.99 -1.05 10.49
C ALA A 292 -32.43 0.31 10.02
N VAL A 293 -33.29 1.23 9.58
CA VAL A 293 -32.85 2.58 9.17
C VAL A 293 -32.51 3.43 10.39
N LYS A 294 -33.34 3.36 11.44
CA LYS A 294 -33.07 4.06 12.71
C LYS A 294 -31.77 3.56 13.33
N GLU A 295 -31.59 2.23 13.38
CA GLU A 295 -30.36 1.61 13.86
C GLU A 295 -29.13 2.07 13.05
N ALA A 296 -29.27 2.25 11.74
CA ALA A 296 -28.19 2.77 10.91
C ALA A 296 -27.77 4.20 11.26
N PHE A 297 -28.72 5.12 11.45
CA PHE A 297 -28.43 6.48 11.93
C PHE A 297 -27.77 6.46 13.29
N GLN A 298 -28.33 5.71 14.24
CA GLN A 298 -27.78 5.59 15.58
C GLN A 298 -26.33 5.09 15.55
N THR A 299 -26.07 3.99 14.83
CA THR A 299 -24.73 3.38 14.72
C THR A 299 -23.71 4.35 14.12
N VAL A 300 -24.07 5.06 13.04
CA VAL A 300 -23.17 5.98 12.35
C VAL A 300 -22.85 7.21 13.20
N ILE A 301 -23.84 7.71 13.95
CA ILE A 301 -23.65 8.82 14.91
C ILE A 301 -22.82 8.39 16.11
N ASP A 302 -23.10 7.24 16.71
CA ASP A 302 -22.35 6.72 17.86
C ASP A 302 -20.88 6.54 17.53
N GLU A 303 -20.60 6.04 16.33
CA GLU A 303 -19.23 5.87 15.88
C GLU A 303 -18.52 7.20 15.54
N LEU A 304 -19.24 8.24 15.09
CA LEU A 304 -18.69 9.60 15.01
C LEU A 304 -18.32 10.11 16.40
N LEU A 305 -19.22 9.97 17.38
CA LEU A 305 -18.98 10.42 18.75
C LEU A 305 -17.79 9.69 19.38
N ALA A 306 -17.65 8.41 19.09
CA ALA A 306 -16.49 7.60 19.48
C ALA A 306 -15.20 8.07 18.80
N ASP A 307 -15.23 8.46 17.51
CA ASP A 307 -14.07 9.06 16.85
C ASP A 307 -13.64 10.35 17.57
N VAL A 308 -14.57 11.27 17.83
CA VAL A 308 -14.25 12.54 18.50
C VAL A 308 -13.68 12.29 19.90
N ALA A 309 -14.28 11.35 20.64
CA ALA A 309 -13.79 10.93 21.96
C ALA A 309 -12.38 10.32 21.91
N GLU A 310 -12.05 9.58 20.86
CA GLU A 310 -10.75 8.95 20.68
C GLU A 310 -9.65 9.94 20.23
N ILE A 311 -10.01 10.87 19.33
CA ILE A 311 -9.14 11.95 18.84
C ILE A 311 -8.69 12.81 20.03
N ASN A 312 -9.63 13.22 20.89
CA ASN A 312 -9.40 13.96 22.13
C ASN A 312 -8.29 15.04 22.05
N VAL A 313 -8.45 15.99 21.12
CA VAL A 313 -7.42 17.01 20.79
C VAL A 313 -6.95 17.79 22.03
N LEU A 314 -7.84 18.08 22.98
CA LEU A 314 -7.60 18.96 24.14
C LEU A 314 -7.52 18.20 25.48
N LYS A 315 -6.68 17.15 25.56
CA LYS A 315 -6.44 16.33 26.78
C LYS A 315 -6.86 17.03 28.09
N GLY A 316 -7.90 16.51 28.78
CA GLY A 316 -8.16 16.88 30.18
C GLY A 316 -9.51 17.50 30.57
N ASN A 317 -10.62 17.21 29.87
CA ASN A 317 -11.89 16.84 30.53
C ASN A 317 -13.10 16.70 29.60
N LYS A 318 -13.06 17.21 28.35
CA LYS A 318 -14.12 16.96 27.36
C LYS A 318 -13.51 16.91 25.96
N ALA A 319 -13.66 15.78 25.28
CA ALA A 319 -13.25 15.66 23.90
C ALA A 319 -14.07 16.64 23.02
N THR A 320 -13.41 17.24 22.04
CA THR A 320 -13.99 18.27 21.19
C THR A 320 -13.63 18.06 19.72
N ILE A 321 -14.48 18.59 18.84
CA ILE A 321 -14.21 18.72 17.41
C ILE A 321 -14.85 20.03 16.93
N ALA A 322 -14.21 20.68 15.96
CA ALA A 322 -14.81 21.84 15.31
C ALA A 322 -15.57 21.43 14.04
N SER A 323 -16.65 22.14 13.71
CA SER A 323 -17.25 22.07 12.38
C SER A 323 -16.26 22.47 11.29
N ASN A 324 -16.59 22.17 10.03
CA ASN A 324 -15.74 22.44 8.88
C ASN A 324 -14.29 21.91 9.05
N THR A 325 -14.16 20.76 9.72
CA THR A 325 -12.86 20.16 10.07
C THR A 325 -12.84 18.69 9.70
N SER A 326 -11.72 18.26 9.12
CA SER A 326 -11.39 16.86 8.87
C SER A 326 -10.13 16.47 9.65
N VAL A 327 -10.15 15.33 10.32
CA VAL A 327 -9.04 14.82 11.12
C VAL A 327 -8.72 13.39 10.68
N LEU A 328 -7.49 13.16 10.26
CA LEU A 328 -6.94 11.83 9.96
C LEU A 328 -6.13 11.34 11.17
N PHE A 329 -6.51 10.19 11.73
CA PHE A 329 -5.86 9.63 12.92
C PHE A 329 -5.77 8.11 12.88
N ASN A 330 -4.82 7.55 13.63
CA ASN A 330 -4.62 6.10 13.78
C ASN A 330 -5.64 5.51 14.77
N ILE A 331 -6.79 5.09 14.24
CA ILE A 331 -7.87 4.47 15.00
C ILE A 331 -7.38 3.18 15.70
N GLY A 332 -7.71 3.03 16.97
CA GLY A 332 -7.30 1.92 17.82
C GLY A 332 -5.86 2.00 18.33
N ARG A 333 -5.05 2.96 17.87
CA ARG A 333 -3.65 3.21 18.30
C ARG A 333 -2.73 2.00 18.15
N ASN A 334 -3.02 1.14 17.19
CA ASN A 334 -2.24 -0.07 16.92
C ASN A 334 -1.73 -0.07 15.48
N THR A 335 -0.63 -0.81 15.28
CA THR A 335 -0.15 -1.20 13.96
C THR A 335 -0.18 -2.72 13.86
N TYR A 336 -0.51 -3.21 12.67
CA TYR A 336 -0.64 -4.62 12.38
C TYR A 336 0.25 -4.99 11.21
N PHE A 337 0.52 -6.28 11.06
CA PHE A 337 1.20 -6.80 9.89
C PHE A 337 0.69 -8.20 9.56
N ARG A 338 0.87 -8.63 8.32
CA ARG A 338 0.66 -10.02 7.92
C ARG A 338 1.70 -10.42 6.90
N ASN A 339 2.13 -11.68 6.97
CA ASN A 339 3.04 -12.28 6.01
C ASN A 339 2.25 -13.21 5.12
N LYS A 340 2.18 -12.92 3.83
CA LYS A 340 1.63 -13.86 2.84
C LYS A 340 2.77 -14.73 2.33
N LYS A 341 2.80 -16.00 2.74
CA LYS A 341 3.82 -16.97 2.32
C LYS A 341 3.16 -18.21 1.73
N LEU A 342 3.77 -18.74 0.67
CA LEU A 342 3.60 -20.12 0.21
C LEU A 342 4.90 -20.86 0.55
N SER A 343 5.00 -21.48 1.73
CA SER A 343 6.21 -22.23 2.10
C SER A 343 6.21 -23.63 1.50
N ARG A 344 7.28 -23.99 0.80
CA ARG A 344 7.60 -25.37 0.46
C ARG A 344 8.39 -26.01 1.61
N GLY A 345 7.74 -26.29 2.75
CA GLY A 345 8.39 -26.94 3.90
C GLY A 345 8.87 -26.00 5.00
N THR A 346 9.93 -26.40 5.73
CA THR A 346 10.46 -25.66 6.89
C THR A 346 11.02 -24.30 6.48
N PRO A 347 10.75 -23.21 7.23
CA PRO A 347 11.17 -21.87 6.82
C PRO A 347 12.70 -21.73 6.82
N SER A 348 13.28 -21.33 5.69
CA SER A 348 14.67 -20.85 5.61
C SER A 348 14.72 -19.34 5.78
N ARG A 349 15.86 -18.80 6.25
CA ARG A 349 16.13 -17.35 6.25
C ARG A 349 16.16 -16.77 4.84
N ASP A 350 16.46 -17.58 3.84
CA ASP A 350 16.55 -17.16 2.44
C ASP A 350 15.18 -17.15 1.73
N ASP A 351 14.13 -17.62 2.39
CA ASP A 351 12.79 -17.65 1.82
C ASP A 351 12.25 -16.23 1.63
N ILE A 352 11.52 -16.03 0.54
CA ILE A 352 10.86 -14.76 0.25
C ILE A 352 9.58 -14.66 1.08
N SER A 353 9.36 -13.50 1.68
CA SER A 353 8.15 -13.12 2.38
C SER A 353 7.54 -11.87 1.73
N PHE A 354 6.23 -11.91 1.49
CA PHE A 354 5.46 -10.71 1.18
C PHE A 354 4.82 -10.21 2.46
N THR A 355 5.38 -9.16 3.02
CA THR A 355 4.89 -8.55 4.25
C THR A 355 4.07 -7.32 3.94
N GLU A 356 2.90 -7.26 4.53
CA GLU A 356 2.02 -6.10 4.51
C GLU A 356 1.90 -5.55 5.93
N VAL A 357 2.37 -4.33 6.15
CA VAL A 357 2.17 -3.56 7.37
C VAL A 357 0.93 -2.69 7.17
N ILE A 358 0.00 -2.79 8.10
CA ILE A 358 -1.32 -2.17 8.06
C ILE A 358 -1.40 -1.22 9.25
N MET A 359 -1.57 0.06 8.96
CA MET A 359 -1.86 1.07 9.96
C MET A 359 -3.31 1.52 9.78
N PRO A 360 -4.22 1.11 10.66
CA PRO A 360 -5.61 1.52 10.61
C PRO A 360 -5.70 3.03 10.77
N LYS A 361 -6.32 3.70 9.80
CA LYS A 361 -6.49 5.16 9.81
C LYS A 361 -7.95 5.48 9.53
N MET A 362 -8.50 6.36 10.35
CA MET A 362 -9.83 6.90 10.18
C MET A 362 -9.71 8.39 9.89
N GLU A 363 -10.36 8.82 8.81
CA GLU A 363 -10.59 10.22 8.56
C GLU A 363 -12.02 10.58 8.96
N THR A 364 -12.14 11.41 9.99
CA THR A 364 -13.43 11.87 10.52
C THR A 364 -13.59 13.34 10.21
N SER A 365 -14.66 13.67 9.49
CA SER A 365 -14.94 15.03 9.04
C SER A 365 -16.28 15.50 9.57
N LEU A 366 -16.28 16.49 10.46
CA LEU A 366 -17.49 17.19 10.87
C LEU A 366 -17.68 18.37 9.93
N VAL A 367 -18.59 18.24 8.97
CA VAL A 367 -18.78 19.23 7.89
C VAL A 367 -19.54 20.43 8.43
N ASN A 368 -20.72 20.19 8.99
CA ASN A 368 -21.59 21.25 9.50
C ASN A 368 -22.38 20.76 10.73
N VAL A 369 -22.57 21.68 11.66
CA VAL A 369 -23.56 21.61 12.74
C VAL A 369 -24.20 23.00 12.79
N SER A 370 -25.51 23.09 12.56
CA SER A 370 -26.20 24.38 12.58
C SER A 370 -26.26 24.96 14.00
N GLN A 371 -26.64 26.23 14.08
CA GLN A 371 -27.03 26.82 15.37
C GLN A 371 -28.24 26.09 15.96
N ILE A 372 -28.36 26.13 17.29
CA ILE A 372 -29.36 25.34 18.04
C ILE A 372 -30.80 25.68 17.64
N ASP A 373 -31.11 26.94 17.36
CA ASP A 373 -32.46 27.37 17.00
C ASP A 373 -32.86 26.84 15.62
N THR A 374 -31.97 26.96 14.62
CA THR A 374 -32.15 26.36 13.29
C THR A 374 -32.23 24.84 13.36
N PHE A 375 -31.45 24.22 14.24
CA PHE A 375 -31.48 22.78 14.46
C PHE A 375 -32.86 22.35 14.93
N ARG A 376 -33.38 22.98 15.98
CA ARG A 376 -34.70 22.67 16.56
C ARG A 376 -35.84 22.97 15.61
N GLU A 377 -35.78 24.09 14.88
CA GLU A 377 -36.78 24.40 13.85
C GLU A 377 -36.86 23.29 12.79
N TYR A 378 -35.71 22.80 12.34
CA TYR A 378 -35.65 21.68 11.41
C TYR A 378 -36.21 20.38 12.02
N ILE A 379 -35.88 20.07 13.27
CA ILE A 379 -36.46 18.92 14.00
C ILE A 379 -37.99 19.00 14.04
N GLU A 380 -38.55 20.16 14.34
CA GLU A 380 -40.01 20.35 14.36
C GLU A 380 -40.64 20.19 12.97
N LYS A 381 -39.95 20.63 11.90
CA LYS A 381 -40.37 20.36 10.52
C LYS A 381 -40.38 18.86 10.22
N LEU A 382 -39.35 18.13 10.65
CA LEU A 382 -39.26 16.68 10.48
C LEU A 382 -40.37 15.92 11.21
N LYS A 383 -40.75 16.37 12.42
CA LYS A 383 -41.87 15.79 13.19
C LYS A 383 -43.24 16.04 12.55
N LYS A 384 -43.41 17.16 11.85
CA LYS A 384 -44.65 17.50 11.14
C LYS A 384 -44.70 16.95 9.71
N PHE A 385 -43.64 16.29 9.26
CA PHE A 385 -43.57 15.76 7.91
C PHE A 385 -44.50 14.55 7.76
N ASP A 386 -45.52 14.68 6.90
CA ASP A 386 -46.54 13.66 6.63
C ASP A 386 -46.60 13.25 5.14
N GLY A 387 -45.63 13.70 4.34
CA GLY A 387 -45.60 13.50 2.89
C GLY A 387 -45.13 12.10 2.44
N PRO A 388 -45.45 11.68 1.21
CA PRO A 388 -44.87 10.47 0.62
C PRO A 388 -43.34 10.63 0.53
N LYS A 389 -42.62 9.56 0.87
CA LYS A 389 -41.15 9.52 0.80
C LYS A 389 -40.72 9.81 -0.64
N PRO A 390 -39.89 10.83 -0.90
CA PRO A 390 -39.47 11.11 -2.26
C PRO A 390 -38.58 9.97 -2.78
N ASN A 391 -38.85 9.53 -4.01
CA ASN A 391 -37.89 8.79 -4.84
C ASN A 391 -36.88 9.82 -5.40
N LEU A 392 -35.95 10.32 -4.56
CA LEU A 392 -34.83 11.26 -4.83
C LEU A 392 -35.21 12.68 -5.35
N PRO A 393 -34.36 13.73 -5.23
CA PRO A 393 -33.31 14.06 -4.26
C PRO A 393 -33.71 15.34 -3.48
N ASP A 394 -34.66 15.27 -2.56
CA ASP A 394 -34.90 16.41 -1.67
C ASP A 394 -33.76 16.47 -0.66
N HIS A 395 -32.85 17.44 -0.85
CA HIS A 395 -31.75 17.79 0.06
C HIS A 395 -32.22 18.25 1.48
N HIS A 396 -33.46 17.96 1.85
CA HIS A 396 -34.12 18.34 3.09
C HIS A 396 -34.35 17.19 4.06
N LEU A 397 -34.25 15.91 3.66
CA LEU A 397 -34.37 14.78 4.58
C LEU A 397 -33.00 14.23 4.98
N PRO A 398 -32.84 13.71 6.20
CA PRO A 398 -31.60 13.06 6.61
C PRO A 398 -31.31 11.80 5.77
N SER A 399 -30.08 11.61 5.32
CA SER A 399 -29.69 10.45 4.53
C SER A 399 -28.30 9.92 4.92
N ILE A 400 -28.06 8.64 4.67
CA ILE A 400 -26.76 8.00 4.82
C ILE A 400 -26.37 7.38 3.49
N THR A 401 -25.12 7.61 3.07
CA THR A 401 -24.51 6.95 1.92
C THR A 401 -23.28 6.20 2.38
N PHE A 402 -23.16 4.96 1.96
CA PHE A 402 -22.00 4.12 2.19
C PHE A 402 -21.17 4.07 0.91
N SER A 403 -19.85 3.99 1.02
CA SER A 403 -18.94 3.99 -0.13
C SER A 403 -17.83 2.97 0.06
N CYS A 404 -17.40 2.35 -1.03
CA CYS A 404 -16.20 1.54 -1.08
C CYS A 404 -15.08 2.36 -1.74
N SER A 405 -14.09 2.81 -0.97
CA SER A 405 -12.96 3.59 -1.51
C SER A 405 -12.04 2.80 -2.44
N TYR A 406 -12.16 1.46 -2.44
CA TYR A 406 -11.38 0.59 -3.30
C TYR A 406 -11.84 0.67 -4.76
N CYS A 407 -13.15 0.55 -5.02
CA CYS A 407 -13.76 0.58 -6.37
C CYS A 407 -14.52 1.88 -6.65
N LYS A 408 -14.74 2.73 -5.63
CA LYS A 408 -15.47 4.01 -5.65
C LYS A 408 -16.97 3.87 -5.91
N GLU A 409 -17.55 2.70 -5.63
CA GLU A 409 -18.99 2.49 -5.64
C GLU A 409 -19.66 3.02 -4.38
N ASN A 410 -20.91 3.45 -4.52
CA ASN A 410 -21.75 3.97 -3.43
C ASN A 410 -22.99 3.09 -3.24
N PHE A 411 -23.49 3.03 -2.01
CA PHE A 411 -24.60 2.18 -1.60
C PHE A 411 -25.54 2.95 -0.68
N GLU A 412 -26.84 2.70 -0.82
CA GLU A 412 -27.88 3.37 -0.03
C GLU A 412 -28.05 2.76 1.37
N HIS A 413 -27.59 1.52 1.58
CA HIS A 413 -27.69 0.85 2.88
C HIS A 413 -26.52 -0.12 3.11
N GLY A 414 -26.17 -0.31 4.39
CA GLY A 414 -25.01 -1.11 4.80
C GLY A 414 -25.05 -2.57 4.34
N GLY A 415 -26.23 -3.18 4.24
CA GLY A 415 -26.37 -4.55 3.72
C GLY A 415 -25.95 -4.71 2.25
N ALA A 416 -26.19 -3.70 1.40
CA ALA A 416 -25.74 -3.72 0.01
C ALA A 416 -24.22 -3.58 -0.07
N LEU A 417 -23.63 -2.70 0.73
CA LEU A 417 -22.18 -2.59 0.86
C LEU A 417 -21.57 -3.91 1.36
N ALA A 418 -22.16 -4.55 2.38
CA ALA A 418 -21.66 -5.83 2.90
C ALA A 418 -21.65 -6.92 1.83
N LYS A 419 -22.74 -7.04 1.06
CA LYS A 419 -22.82 -7.96 -0.08
C LYS A 419 -21.74 -7.65 -1.12
N HIS A 420 -21.55 -6.38 -1.48
CA HIS A 420 -20.50 -5.95 -2.39
C HIS A 420 -19.09 -6.33 -1.90
N LEU A 421 -18.77 -6.06 -0.63
CA LEU A 421 -17.48 -6.45 -0.04
C LEU A 421 -17.30 -7.97 -0.08
N LYS A 422 -18.38 -8.73 0.13
CA LYS A 422 -18.37 -10.20 0.09
C LYS A 422 -18.07 -10.75 -1.30
N GLU A 423 -18.73 -10.21 -2.33
CA GLU A 423 -18.68 -10.72 -3.69
C GLU A 423 -17.46 -10.22 -4.45
N GLU A 424 -17.11 -8.93 -4.33
CA GLU A 424 -16.12 -8.26 -5.18
C GLU A 424 -14.74 -8.11 -4.54
N HIS A 425 -14.67 -7.95 -3.22
CA HIS A 425 -13.42 -7.69 -2.49
C HIS A 425 -12.90 -8.90 -1.70
N LYS A 426 -13.82 -9.74 -1.23
CA LYS A 426 -13.58 -10.94 -0.40
C LYS A 426 -12.89 -10.59 0.93
N MET A 427 -12.66 -11.60 1.77
CA MET A 427 -12.22 -11.36 3.15
C MET A 427 -10.80 -10.84 3.26
N GLU A 428 -10.63 -9.93 4.21
CA GLU A 428 -9.33 -9.61 4.75
C GLU A 428 -8.82 -10.76 5.62
N GLN A 429 -7.60 -11.21 5.33
CA GLN A 429 -6.91 -12.20 6.15
C GLN A 429 -6.63 -11.64 7.54
N ALA A 430 -6.56 -12.52 8.55
CA ALA A 430 -6.14 -12.17 9.89
C ALA A 430 -4.78 -11.44 9.88
N VAL A 431 -4.60 -10.58 10.88
CA VAL A 431 -3.42 -9.73 11.02
C VAL A 431 -2.77 -9.95 12.38
N LEU A 432 -1.45 -9.83 12.44
CA LEU A 432 -0.68 -9.90 13.67
C LEU A 432 -0.46 -8.49 14.21
N CYS A 433 -0.64 -8.27 15.51
CA CYS A 433 -0.23 -7.00 16.12
C CYS A 433 1.29 -6.85 16.11
N THR A 434 1.82 -5.69 15.74
CA THR A 434 3.26 -5.44 15.73
C THR A 434 3.88 -5.51 17.13
N THR A 435 3.10 -5.26 18.19
CA THR A 435 3.56 -5.20 19.58
C THR A 435 3.44 -6.55 20.30
N CYS A 436 2.23 -7.12 20.42
CA CYS A 436 2.04 -8.39 21.14
C CYS A 436 2.28 -9.64 20.28
N LYS A 437 2.37 -9.49 18.95
CA LYS A 437 2.52 -10.58 17.98
C LYS A 437 1.37 -11.60 17.99
N GLU A 438 0.25 -11.29 18.63
CA GLU A 438 -0.96 -12.11 18.58
C GLU A 438 -1.71 -11.89 17.26
N SER A 439 -2.35 -12.96 16.78
CA SER A 439 -3.15 -12.96 15.55
C SER A 439 -4.60 -12.60 15.85
N TYR A 440 -5.17 -11.69 15.06
CA TYR A 440 -6.54 -11.23 15.19
C TYR A 440 -7.27 -11.31 13.84
N PRO A 441 -8.44 -11.95 13.77
CA PRO A 441 -9.35 -11.81 12.65
C PRO A 441 -9.81 -10.35 12.49
N VAL A 442 -9.92 -9.86 11.25
CA VAL A 442 -10.29 -8.47 10.98
C VAL A 442 -11.66 -8.11 11.55
N PHE A 443 -12.65 -9.01 11.48
CA PHE A 443 -13.98 -8.75 12.05
C PHE A 443 -13.95 -8.50 13.57
N GLN A 444 -13.01 -9.12 14.30
CA GLN A 444 -12.87 -8.89 15.73
C GLN A 444 -12.25 -7.52 16.01
N LEU A 445 -11.30 -7.09 15.17
CA LEU A 445 -10.68 -5.77 15.26
C LEU A 445 -11.67 -4.66 14.91
N THR A 446 -12.46 -4.81 13.85
CA THR A 446 -13.44 -3.79 13.45
C THR A 446 -14.49 -3.55 14.53
N ARG A 447 -14.90 -4.60 15.25
CA ARG A 447 -15.81 -4.48 16.41
C ARG A 447 -15.25 -3.57 17.49
N ASN A 448 -13.94 -3.61 17.71
CA ASN A 448 -13.24 -2.82 18.73
C ASN A 448 -12.49 -1.64 18.14
N ARG A 449 -12.91 -1.13 16.97
CA ARG A 449 -12.30 0.05 16.33
C ARG A 449 -10.79 -0.09 16.15
N TRP A 450 -10.35 -1.27 15.71
CA TRP A 450 -8.94 -1.65 15.56
C TRP A 450 -8.10 -1.55 16.85
N GLY A 451 -8.78 -1.55 18.00
CA GLY A 451 -8.21 -1.65 19.33
C GLY A 451 -8.22 -3.09 19.85
N HIS A 452 -7.28 -3.41 20.73
CA HIS A 452 -7.29 -4.63 21.51
C HIS A 452 -6.49 -4.42 22.81
N LYS A 453 -6.65 -5.33 23.78
CA LYS A 453 -5.81 -5.35 24.99
C LYS A 453 -4.41 -5.84 24.63
N CYS A 454 -3.57 -4.92 24.18
CA CYS A 454 -2.20 -5.23 23.80
C CYS A 454 -1.32 -5.42 25.04
N ARG A 455 -0.61 -6.55 25.11
CA ARG A 455 0.43 -6.82 26.12
C ARG A 455 1.69 -7.27 25.38
N ALA A 456 2.80 -6.58 25.59
CA ALA A 456 4.07 -7.00 25.01
C ALA A 456 4.38 -8.42 25.50
N LYS A 457 4.83 -9.29 24.58
CA LYS A 457 5.48 -10.54 24.99
C LYS A 457 6.84 -10.14 25.54
N ASN A 458 7.00 -10.27 26.86
CA ASN A 458 8.29 -10.11 27.53
C ASN A 458 9.34 -11.04 26.92
#